data_AF-A0A7Y3KD29-F1
#
_entry.id   AF-A0A7Y3KD29-F1
#
_cell.length_a   1.000
_cell.length_b   1.000
_cell.length_c   1.000
_cell.angle_alpha   90.00
_cell.angle_beta   90.00
_cell.angle_gamma   90.00
#
_symmetry.space_group_name_H-M   'P 1'
#
loop_
_entity.id
_entity.type
_entity.pdbx_description
1 polymer ?
#
loop_
_entity_poly.entity_id
_entity_poly.type
_entity_poly.pdbx_seq_one_letter_code
_entity_poly.pdbx_strand_id
1 'polypeptide(L)' 'MNVKEENMTFEEALSRLDAIVKDLEAGELALDVAIDKYQIGMQLAKVCREKLHNAEQKVEMVIATETGFEVRPFEVKE' A
#
# COMPACT_ATOMS: atom_id res chain seq x y z
N MET A 1 4.94 9.67 15.24
CA MET A 1 4.16 8.85 14.29
C MET A 1 3.00 9.71 13.82
N ASN A 2 2.97 10.06 12.53
CA ASN A 2 2.04 11.06 12.02
C ASN A 2 0.71 10.38 11.67
N VAL A 3 -0.33 10.65 12.46
CA VAL A 3 -1.69 10.05 12.44
C VAL A 3 -2.40 10.12 11.06
N LYS A 4 -1.83 10.83 10.08
CA LYS A 4 -2.38 11.00 8.72
C LYS A 4 -2.18 9.80 7.78
N GLU A 5 -1.23 8.90 8.06
CA GLU A 5 -0.92 7.78 7.16
C GLU A 5 -1.68 6.49 7.49
N GLU A 6 -1.97 6.24 8.77
CA GLU A 6 -2.63 4.99 9.23
C GLU A 6 -4.06 4.83 8.68
N ASN A 7 -4.75 5.93 8.37
CA ASN A 7 -6.13 5.93 7.87
C ASN A 7 -6.26 6.15 6.35
N MET A 8 -5.16 6.23 5.61
CA MET A 8 -5.19 6.41 4.16
C MET A 8 -5.79 5.18 3.47
N THR A 9 -6.56 5.32 2.39
CA THR A 9 -6.99 4.16 1.58
C THR A 9 -5.86 3.67 0.65
N PHE A 10 -6.07 2.53 -0.02
CA PHE A 10 -5.10 2.04 -1.01
C PHE A 10 -4.99 2.99 -2.20
N GLU A 11 -6.14 3.42 -2.71
CA GLU A 11 -6.27 4.31 -3.88
C GLU A 11 -5.64 5.68 -3.60
N GLU A 12 -5.85 6.21 -2.40
CA GLU A 12 -5.22 7.47 -1.98
C GLU A 12 -3.70 7.35 -1.89
N ALA A 13 -3.20 6.26 -1.31
CA ALA A 13 -1.76 6.03 -1.18
C ALA A 13 -1.10 5.85 -2.56
N LEU A 14 -1.74 5.08 -3.45
CA LEU A 14 -1.27 4.85 -4.81
C LEU A 14 -1.27 6.16 -5.62
N SER A 15 -2.34 6.95 -5.55
CA SER A 15 -2.42 8.22 -6.26
C SER A 15 -1.33 9.21 -5.84
N ARG A 16 -1.03 9.28 -4.53
CA ARG A 16 0.07 10.11 -4.02
C ARG A 16 1.44 9.60 -4.44
N LEU A 17 1.63 8.27 -4.44
CA LEU A 17 2.87 7.66 -4.90
C LEU A 17 3.11 7.96 -6.38
N ASP A 18 2.10 7.82 -7.23
CA ASP A 18 2.19 8.14 -8.66
C ASP A 18 2.56 9.60 -8.90
N ALA A 19 2.00 10.53 -8.12
CA ALA A 19 2.35 11.95 -8.21
C ALA A 19 3.83 12.18 -7.85
N ILE A 20 4.32 11.54 -6.79
CA ILE A 20 5.74 11.61 -6.39
C ILE A 20 6.64 11.04 -7.47
N VAL A 21 6.30 9.88 -8.06
CA VAL A 21 7.09 9.26 -9.13
C VAL A 21 7.18 10.19 -10.33
N LYS A 22 6.07 10.77 -10.77
CA LYS A 22 6.04 11.74 -11.87
C LYS A 22 6.93 12.95 -11.60
N ASP A 23 6.90 13.49 -10.39
CA ASP A 23 7.72 14.64 -10.01
C ASP A 23 9.22 14.28 -10.00
N LEU A 24 9.58 13.07 -9.55
CA LEU A 24 10.96 12.58 -9.56
C LEU A 24 11.46 12.30 -10.99
N GLU A 25 10.61 11.72 -11.84
CA GLU A 25 10.91 11.43 -13.24
C GLU A 25 11.08 12.69 -14.10
N ALA A 26 10.37 13.77 -13.75
CA ALA A 26 10.54 15.07 -14.42
C ALA A 26 11.96 15.64 -14.28
N GLY A 27 12.66 15.31 -13.17
CA GLY A 27 14.06 15.71 -12.97
C GLY A 27 14.30 17.20 -12.70
N GLU A 28 13.24 17.99 -12.49
CA GLU A 28 13.31 19.44 -12.25
C GLU A 28 13.44 19.81 -10.76
N LEU A 29 13.44 18.82 -9.88
CA LEU A 29 13.49 19.01 -8.43
C LEU A 29 14.92 19.28 -7.94
N ALA A 30 15.05 20.18 -6.96
CA ALA A 30 16.27 20.29 -6.17
C ALA A 30 16.58 18.99 -5.43
N LEU A 31 17.87 18.69 -5.23
CA LEU A 31 18.32 17.43 -4.62
C LEU A 31 17.65 17.14 -3.28
N ASP A 32 17.61 18.13 -2.38
CA ASP A 32 17.02 17.96 -1.04
C ASP A 32 15.53 17.62 -1.14
N VAL A 33 14.80 18.28 -2.05
CA VAL A 33 13.37 18.03 -2.30
C VAL A 33 13.15 16.64 -2.90
N ALA A 34 14.03 16.19 -3.79
CA ALA A 34 13.98 14.87 -4.38
C ALA A 34 14.20 13.77 -3.32
N ILE A 35 15.12 13.98 -2.37
CA ILE A 35 15.36 13.07 -1.24
C ILE A 35 14.12 12.97 -0.36
N ASP A 36 13.51 14.11 0.01
CA ASP A 36 12.30 14.12 0.83
C ASP A 36 11.14 13.38 0.14
N LYS A 37 10.90 13.68 -1.14
CA LYS A 37 9.89 12.99 -1.95
C LYS A 37 10.15 11.49 -2.07
N TYR A 38 11.41 11.08 -2.22
CA TYR A 38 11.78 9.66 -2.25
C TYR A 38 11.43 8.95 -0.94
N GLN A 39 11.73 9.55 0.21
CA GLN A 39 11.39 8.97 1.52
C GLN A 39 9.87 8.82 1.71
N ILE A 40 9.10 9.84 1.33
CA ILE A 40 7.64 9.77 1.37
C ILE A 40 7.12 8.69 0.40
N GLY A 41 7.68 8.62 -0.81
CA GLY A 41 7.36 7.58 -1.79
C GLY A 41 7.60 6.17 -1.25
N MET A 42 8.71 5.95 -0.55
CA MET A 42 8.99 4.67 0.11
C MET A 42 7.96 4.31 1.19
N GLN A 43 7.52 5.29 1.99
CA GLN A 43 6.49 5.09 3.01
C GLN A 43 5.16 4.73 2.36
N LEU A 44 4.72 5.46 1.33
CA LEU A 44 3.50 5.16 0.60
C LEU A 44 3.55 3.78 -0.06
N ALA A 45 4.69 3.41 -0.67
CA ALA A 45 4.88 2.09 -1.25
C ALA A 45 4.76 0.97 -0.20
N LYS A 46 5.24 1.20 1.02
CA LYS A 46 5.06 0.27 2.15
C LYS A 46 3.58 0.14 2.52
N VAL A 47 2.86 1.25 2.66
CA VAL A 47 1.42 1.27 2.95
C VAL A 47 0.62 0.51 1.87
N CYS A 48 0.93 0.73 0.59
CA CYS A 48 0.29 0.01 -0.51
C CYS A 48 0.50 -1.50 -0.40
N ARG A 49 1.73 -1.96 -0.13
CA ARG A 49 2.03 -3.39 0.04
C ARG A 49 1.29 -4.00 1.22
N GLU A 50 1.25 -3.32 2.37
CA GLU A 50 0.54 -3.81 3.55
C GLU A 50 -0.97 -3.94 3.29
N LYS A 51 -1.57 -2.98 2.57
CA LYS A 51 -2.98 -3.06 2.22
C LYS A 51 -3.30 -4.20 1.25
N LEU A 52 -2.46 -4.40 0.23
CA LEU A 52 -2.61 -5.51 -0.71
C LEU A 52 -2.47 -6.85 0.02
N HIS A 53 -1.46 -6.99 0.89
CA HIS A 53 -1.26 -8.19 1.68
C HIS A 53 -2.48 -8.50 2.57
N ASN A 54 -2.99 -7.49 3.28
CA ASN A 54 -4.19 -7.65 4.10
C ASN A 54 -5.44 -8.00 3.27
N ALA A 55 -5.55 -7.49 2.04
CA ALA A 55 -6.64 -7.82 1.13
C ALA A 55 -6.51 -9.27 0.62
N GLU A 56 -5.31 -9.71 0.23
CA GLU A 56 -5.00 -11.07 -0.18
C GLU A 56 -5.36 -12.07 0.92
N GLN A 57 -4.92 -11.83 2.15
CA GLN A 57 -5.28 -12.67 3.31
C GLN A 57 -6.79 -12.76 3.52
N LYS A 58 -7.53 -11.66 3.32
CA LYS A 58 -9.00 -11.67 3.42
C LYS A 58 -9.65 -12.49 2.31
N VAL A 59 -9.10 -12.47 1.11
CA VAL A 59 -9.56 -13.31 -0.01
C VAL A 59 -9.23 -14.78 0.26
N GLU A 60 -8.03 -15.10 0.75
CA GLU A 60 -7.62 -16.47 1.10
C GLU A 60 -8.48 -17.08 2.22
N MET A 61 -8.92 -16.26 3.18
CA MET A 61 -9.87 -16.71 4.20
C MET A 61 -11.23 -17.08 3.61
N VAL A 62 -11.60 -16.59 2.43
CA VAL A 62 -12.86 -16.88 1.75
C VAL A 62 -12.61 -17.87 0.62
N ILE A 63 -12.64 -19.16 0.93
CA ILE A 63 -12.41 -20.22 -0.06
C ILE A 63 -13.71 -20.51 -0.81
N ALA A 64 -13.68 -20.39 -2.13
CA ALA A 64 -14.75 -20.89 -2.99
C ALA A 64 -14.75 -22.44 -2.96
N THR A 65 -15.89 -23.02 -2.61
CA THR A 65 -16.16 -24.46 -2.60
C THR A 65 -17.22 -24.80 -3.65
N GLU A 66 -17.43 -26.09 -3.94
CA GLU A 66 -18.46 -26.54 -4.90
C GLU A 66 -19.90 -26.10 -4.52
N THR A 67 -20.13 -25.72 -3.26
CA THR A 67 -21.45 -25.35 -2.72
C THR A 67 -21.58 -23.89 -2.27
N GLY A 68 -20.54 -23.06 -2.41
CA GLY A 68 -20.56 -21.66 -1.98
C GLY A 68 -19.19 -21.14 -1.51
N PHE A 69 -19.17 -20.32 -0.46
CA PHE A 69 -17.95 -19.79 0.13
C PHE A 69 -17.80 -20.27 1.57
N GLU A 70 -16.62 -20.78 1.94
CA GLU A 70 -16.27 -21.14 3.31
C GLU A 70 -15.27 -20.12 3.88
N VAL A 71 -15.54 -19.63 5.09
CA VAL A 71 -14.61 -18.77 5.82
C VAL A 71 -13.71 -19.64 6.70
N ARG A 72 -12.40 -19.64 6.44
CA ARG A 72 -11.42 -20.33 7.30
C ARG A 72 -10.81 -19.36 8.32
N PRO A 73 -10.47 -19.83 9.54
CA PRO A 73 -9.73 -19.02 10.50
C PRO A 73 -8.37 -18.60 9.94
N PHE A 74 -7.96 -17.37 10.24
CA PHE A 74 -6.64 -16.86 9.89
C PHE A 74 -5.56 -17.59 10.70
N GLU A 75 -4.72 -18.41 10.03
CA GLU A 75 -3.53 -19.00 10.64
C GLU A 75 -2.31 -18.12 10.31
N VAL A 76 -1.78 -17.42 11.32
CA VAL A 76 -0.52 -16.69 11.19
C VAL A 76 0.60 -17.71 11.03
N LYS A 77 1.20 -17.78 9.84
CA LYS A 77 2.48 -18.48 9.66
C LYS A 77 3.59 -17.58 10.19
N GLU A 78 4.20 -18.00 11.31
CA GLU A 78 5.42 -17.41 11.88
C GLU A 78 6.62 -17.50 10.93
#